data_AF-A0A837IL06-F1
#
_entry.id   AF-A0A837IL06-F1
#
_cell.length_a   1.000
_cell.length_b   1.000
_cell.length_c   1.000
_cell.angle_alpha   90.00
_cell.angle_beta   90.00
_cell.angle_gamma   90.00
#
_symmetry.space_group_name_H-M   'P 1'
#
loop_
_entity.id
_entity.type
_entity.pdbx_description
1 polymer ?
#
loop_
_entity_poly.entity_id
_entity_poly.type
_entity_poly.pdbx_seq_one_letter_code
_entity_poly.pdbx_strand_id
1 'polypeptide(L)'
;MIPALLIAAALALGIPSLSFVSPAPGQTITGPKIAVKIAVANFALVDYKTHPKLVPGQGHLHLWLDQTKPTKTSAVKAVSPAYTFENVKPGTHILIAELVANDHSSLTPITTTSVTFTTASPSLLTTQLSLLTPIVIAFLSLALTLYFVSTVKPKTGKSLRKSRSKLSKSHSRK
;
A
#
# COMPACT_ATOMS: atom_id res chain seq x y z
N MET A 1 17.19 39.66 30.18
CA MET A 1 17.89 38.42 30.60
C MET A 1 16.88 37.29 30.54
N ILE A 2 17.00 36.41 29.54
CA ILE A 2 16.06 35.31 29.33
C ILE A 2 16.43 34.22 30.35
N PRO A 3 15.48 33.67 31.13
CA PRO A 3 15.81 32.81 32.25
C PRO A 3 16.39 31.49 31.75
N ALA A 4 17.46 31.04 32.42
CA ALA A 4 18.21 29.81 32.20
C ALA A 4 17.44 28.53 32.58
N LEU A 5 16.11 28.51 32.38
CA LEU A 5 15.23 27.41 32.82
C LEU A 5 14.82 26.46 31.69
N LEU A 6 15.27 26.69 30.45
CA LEU A 6 14.91 25.85 29.30
C LEU A 6 16.04 24.92 28.82
N ILE A 7 16.95 24.51 29.71
CA ILE A 7 18.05 23.59 29.35
C ILE A 7 17.90 22.19 29.99
N ALA A 8 16.93 21.97 30.87
CA ALA A 8 16.80 20.72 31.63
C ALA A 8 15.69 19.75 31.16
N ALA A 9 15.09 19.93 29.97
CA ALA A 9 14.06 19.01 29.47
C ALA A 9 14.60 17.87 28.59
N ALA A 10 15.88 17.90 28.18
CA ALA A 10 16.45 16.93 27.23
C ALA A 10 16.98 15.63 27.88
N LEU A 11 16.99 15.53 29.21
CA LEU A 11 17.50 14.36 29.95
C LEU A 11 16.39 13.39 30.41
N ALA A 12 15.11 13.69 30.14
CA ALA A 12 13.98 12.92 30.66
C ALA A 12 13.45 11.83 29.70
N LEU A 13 13.99 11.72 28.49
CA LEU A 13 13.68 10.63 27.58
C LEU A 13 14.58 9.46 27.98
N GLY A 14 14.01 8.29 28.27
CA GLY A 14 14.77 7.09 28.64
C GLY A 14 15.75 6.66 27.55
N ILE A 15 16.34 5.47 27.68
CA ILE A 15 17.25 4.94 26.64
C ILE A 15 16.48 4.89 25.30
N PRO A 16 17.02 5.49 24.21
CA PRO A 16 16.44 5.39 22.88
C PRO A 16 16.18 3.94 22.48
N SER A 17 15.03 3.66 21.87
CA SER A 17 14.71 2.31 21.40
C SER A 17 14.24 2.33 19.95
N LEU A 18 14.54 1.26 19.24
CA LEU A 18 14.32 1.12 17.81
C LEU A 18 13.82 -0.30 17.49
N SER A 19 12.71 -0.42 16.75
CA SER A 19 12.18 -1.72 16.30
C SER A 19 11.45 -1.62 14.97
N PHE A 20 11.51 -2.67 14.15
CA PHE A 20 10.72 -2.76 12.92
C PHE A 20 9.27 -3.12 13.21
N VAL A 21 8.34 -2.32 12.67
CA VAL A 21 6.91 -2.64 12.57
C VAL A 21 6.63 -3.35 11.24
N SER A 22 7.31 -2.93 10.18
CA SER A 22 7.30 -3.56 8.85
C SER A 22 8.67 -3.34 8.20
N PRO A 23 9.25 -4.34 7.52
CA PRO A 23 8.78 -5.72 7.43
C PRO A 23 8.87 -6.43 8.79
N ALA A 24 7.99 -7.41 9.00
CA ALA A 24 8.06 -8.30 10.15
C ALA A 24 9.12 -9.41 9.92
N PRO A 25 9.72 -9.98 10.98
CA PRO A 25 10.67 -11.08 10.84
C PRO A 25 10.08 -12.25 10.04
N GLY A 26 10.78 -12.68 8.99
CA GLY A 26 10.36 -13.77 8.10
C GLY A 26 9.20 -13.44 7.17
N GLN A 27 8.74 -12.18 7.12
CA GLN A 27 7.65 -11.78 6.23
C GLN A 27 8.03 -11.98 4.75
N THR A 28 7.10 -12.50 3.95
CA THR A 28 7.21 -12.50 2.49
C THR A 28 6.43 -11.33 1.90
N ILE A 29 7.10 -10.48 1.12
CA ILE A 29 6.50 -9.34 0.43
C ILE A 29 6.50 -9.60 -1.07
N THR A 30 5.34 -9.51 -1.72
CA THR A 30 5.23 -9.65 -3.17
C THR A 30 5.48 -8.31 -3.86
N GLY A 31 6.42 -8.30 -4.80
CA GLY A 31 6.76 -7.13 -5.61
C GLY A 31 8.03 -6.40 -5.14
N PRO A 32 8.46 -5.38 -5.92
CA PRO A 32 9.74 -4.72 -5.74
C PRO A 32 9.73 -3.57 -4.72
N LYS A 33 8.57 -3.28 -4.11
CA LYS A 33 8.38 -2.14 -3.21
C LYS A 33 8.29 -2.61 -1.77
N ILE A 34 9.20 -2.13 -0.92
CA ILE A 34 9.26 -2.51 0.48
C ILE A 34 8.96 -1.30 1.35
N ALA A 35 7.74 -1.27 1.89
CA ALA A 35 7.31 -0.26 2.85
C ALA A 35 7.88 -0.58 4.23
N VAL A 36 8.88 0.18 4.63
CA VAL A 36 9.52 0.11 5.94
C VAL A 36 8.78 1.03 6.89
N LYS A 37 8.41 0.50 8.06
CA LYS A 37 7.84 1.24 9.18
C LYS A 37 8.60 0.87 10.44
N ILE A 38 9.04 1.89 11.16
CA ILE A 38 9.90 1.75 12.32
C ILE A 38 9.23 2.45 13.50
N ALA A 39 9.18 1.76 14.63
CA ALA A 39 8.83 2.37 15.90
C ALA A 39 10.11 2.90 16.55
N VAL A 40 10.08 4.18 16.91
CA VAL A 40 11.15 4.89 17.61
C VAL A 40 10.54 5.42 18.91
N ALA A 41 11.21 5.19 20.04
CA ALA A 41 10.82 5.75 21.32
C ALA A 41 12.00 6.42 22.01
N ASN A 42 11.70 7.41 22.88
CA ASN A 42 12.68 8.22 23.60
C ASN A 42 13.71 8.93 22.70
N PHE A 43 13.33 9.20 21.44
CA PHE A 43 14.20 9.84 20.46
C PHE A 43 13.38 10.62 19.44
N ALA A 44 13.78 11.85 19.15
CA ALA A 44 13.11 12.70 18.18
C ALA A 44 13.81 12.62 16.82
N LEU A 45 13.07 12.17 15.81
CA LEU A 45 13.53 12.23 14.43
C LEU A 45 13.42 13.66 13.91
N VAL A 46 14.54 14.25 13.52
CA VAL A 46 14.65 15.61 13.02
C VAL A 46 15.43 15.62 11.70
N ASP A 47 15.17 16.63 10.87
CA ASP A 47 15.94 16.83 9.65
C ASP A 47 17.28 17.49 9.95
N TYR A 48 18.35 16.69 9.91
CA TYR A 48 19.72 17.12 10.11
C TYR A 48 20.18 18.22 9.15
N LYS A 49 19.53 18.40 7.99
CA LYS A 49 19.87 19.48 7.05
C LYS A 49 19.41 20.85 7.56
N THR A 50 18.27 20.89 8.24
CA THR A 50 17.71 22.13 8.82
C THR A 50 18.14 22.33 10.27
N HIS A 51 18.47 21.24 10.98
CA HIS A 51 18.91 21.24 12.37
C HIS A 51 20.28 20.54 12.52
N PRO A 52 21.37 21.12 12.00
CA PRO A 52 22.68 20.46 11.95
C PRO A 52 23.39 20.36 13.32
N LYS A 53 22.91 21.10 14.33
CA LYS A 53 23.53 21.10 15.66
C LYS A 53 23.31 19.76 16.35
N LEU A 54 24.33 19.25 17.05
CA LEU A 54 24.16 18.12 17.95
C LEU A 54 23.26 18.51 19.12
N VAL A 55 22.12 17.85 19.24
CA VAL A 55 21.20 17.98 20.36
C VAL A 55 20.91 16.59 20.93
N PRO A 56 21.14 16.35 22.23
CA PRO A 56 20.84 15.06 22.85
C PRO A 56 19.38 14.64 22.62
N GLY A 57 19.17 13.34 22.35
CA GLY A 57 17.83 12.79 22.08
C GLY A 57 17.25 13.16 20.72
N GLN A 58 18.02 13.79 19.82
CA GLN A 58 17.59 14.14 18.47
C GLN A 58 18.54 13.59 17.42
N GLY A 59 17.99 13.27 16.26
CA GLY A 59 18.76 12.82 15.11
C GLY A 59 17.89 12.18 14.06
N HIS A 60 18.39 11.14 13.41
CA HIS A 60 17.69 10.49 12.29
C HIS A 60 18.11 9.03 12.14
N LEU A 61 17.51 8.35 11.15
CA LEU A 61 17.75 6.95 10.87
C LEU A 61 18.79 6.78 9.76
N HIS A 62 19.70 5.82 9.95
CA HIS A 62 20.45 5.21 8.86
C HIS A 62 19.86 3.83 8.58
N LEU A 63 19.53 3.56 7.32
CA LEU A 63 18.98 2.29 6.86
C LEU A 63 19.92 1.65 5.84
N TRP A 64 20.14 0.35 5.97
CA TRP A 64 20.90 -0.45 5.02
C TRP A 64 20.15 -1.70 4.62
N LEU A 65 19.98 -1.90 3.31
CA LEU A 65 19.41 -3.11 2.74
C LEU A 65 20.53 -3.94 2.11
N ASP A 66 20.70 -5.18 2.58
CA ASP A 66 21.68 -6.16 2.09
C ASP A 66 23.14 -5.70 2.11
N GLN A 67 23.46 -4.75 2.99
CA GLN A 67 24.80 -4.20 3.10
C GLN A 67 25.66 -5.05 4.06
N THR A 68 26.69 -5.69 3.53
CA THR A 68 27.62 -6.52 4.34
C THR A 68 28.57 -5.68 5.20
N LYS A 69 28.88 -4.46 4.77
CA LYS A 69 29.71 -3.49 5.51
C LYS A 69 28.97 -2.15 5.61
N PRO A 70 28.08 -1.98 6.61
CA PRO A 70 27.37 -0.74 6.83
C PRO A 70 28.33 0.41 7.13
N THR A 71 28.16 1.52 6.43
CA THR A 71 28.91 2.76 6.66
C THR A 71 27.97 3.95 6.59
N LYS A 72 28.37 5.08 7.18
CA LYS A 72 27.60 6.34 7.12
C LYS A 72 27.30 6.81 5.70
N THR A 73 28.15 6.45 4.73
CA THR A 73 28.04 6.84 3.32
C THR A 73 27.12 5.93 2.51
N SER A 74 27.06 4.65 2.86
CA SER A 74 26.18 3.67 2.20
C SER A 74 24.75 3.69 2.75
N ALA A 75 24.53 4.40 3.87
CA ALA A 75 23.23 4.50 4.50
C ALA A 75 22.23 5.32 3.67
N VAL A 76 21.02 4.80 3.57
CA VAL A 76 19.85 5.64 3.31
C VAL A 76 19.55 6.44 4.58
N LYS A 77 19.52 7.77 4.46
CA LYS A 77 19.28 8.68 5.59
C LYS A 77 17.80 9.06 5.63
N ALA A 78 17.07 8.52 6.59
CA ALA A 78 15.64 8.76 6.74
C ALA A 78 15.35 9.64 7.98
N VAL A 79 14.57 10.70 7.79
CA VAL A 79 14.15 11.64 8.84
C VAL A 79 12.70 11.40 9.29
N SER A 80 12.11 10.30 8.83
CA SER A 80 10.74 9.87 9.09
C SER A 80 10.74 8.39 9.50
N PRO A 81 9.80 7.94 10.35
CA PRO A 81 9.68 6.53 10.73
C PRO A 81 9.22 5.62 9.57
N ALA A 82 8.86 6.20 8.43
CA ALA A 82 8.48 5.48 7.23
C ALA A 82 9.44 5.77 6.08
N TYR A 83 9.86 4.71 5.39
CA TYR A 83 10.67 4.78 4.19
C TYR A 83 10.26 3.67 3.22
N THR A 84 10.32 3.91 1.92
CA THR A 84 10.03 2.88 0.92
C THR A 84 11.27 2.61 0.10
N PHE A 85 11.76 1.36 0.16
CA PHE A 85 12.73 0.89 -0.82
C PHE A 85 11.99 0.52 -2.10
N GLU A 86 12.51 1.00 -3.22
CA GLU A 86 12.00 0.72 -4.56
C GLU A 86 12.98 -0.21 -5.28
N ASN A 87 12.50 -0.96 -6.26
CA ASN A 87 13.31 -1.85 -7.11
C ASN A 87 14.08 -2.92 -6.33
N VAL A 88 13.53 -3.43 -5.23
CA VAL A 88 14.10 -4.54 -4.48
C VAL A 88 13.93 -5.83 -5.28
N LYS A 89 15.04 -6.54 -5.50
CA LYS A 89 15.04 -7.79 -6.27
C LYS A 89 14.44 -8.93 -5.43
N PRO A 90 13.70 -9.88 -6.03
CA PRO A 90 13.27 -11.10 -5.38
C PRO A 90 14.43 -11.82 -4.66
N GLY A 91 14.22 -12.27 -3.43
CA GLY A 91 15.23 -12.97 -2.63
C GLY A 91 15.05 -12.80 -1.12
N THR A 92 15.98 -13.36 -0.35
CA THR A 92 16.08 -13.11 1.10
C THR A 92 16.92 -11.87 1.33
N HIS A 93 16.43 -11.00 2.21
CA HIS A 93 17.04 -9.71 2.51
C HIS A 93 17.28 -9.53 3.99
N ILE A 94 18.28 -8.72 4.32
CA ILE A 94 18.54 -8.22 5.67
C ILE A 94 18.46 -6.70 5.63
N LEU A 95 17.54 -6.14 6.42
CA LEU A 95 17.41 -4.70 6.63
C LEU A 95 17.93 -4.34 8.01
N ILE A 96 18.87 -3.39 8.06
CA ILE A 96 19.46 -2.86 9.29
C ILE A 96 19.01 -1.41 9.45
N ALA A 97 18.65 -1.03 10.67
CA ALA A 97 18.39 0.35 11.04
C ALA A 97 19.26 0.76 12.24
N GLU A 98 19.76 1.98 12.23
CA GLU A 98 20.47 2.60 13.34
C GLU A 98 19.93 4.01 13.59
N LEU A 99 19.76 4.37 14.86
CA LEU A 99 19.57 5.77 15.26
C LEU A 99 20.94 6.44 15.39
N VAL A 100 21.07 7.61 14.78
CA VAL A 100 22.30 8.43 14.81
C VAL A 100 21.97 9.85 15.22
N ALA A 101 22.96 10.59 15.71
CA ALA A 101 22.83 12.03 15.94
C ALA A 101 22.85 12.83 14.61
N ASN A 102 22.53 14.13 14.70
CA ASN A 102 22.45 15.04 13.54
C ASN A 102 23.73 15.12 12.70
N ASP A 103 24.90 14.87 13.30
CA ASP A 103 26.20 14.82 12.61
C ASP A 103 26.51 13.44 11.98
N HIS A 104 25.53 12.54 11.94
CA HIS A 104 25.67 11.15 11.53
C HIS A 104 26.58 10.31 12.43
N SER A 105 26.92 10.75 13.65
CA SER A 105 27.60 9.90 14.63
C SER A 105 26.64 8.90 15.28
N SER A 106 27.16 7.71 15.60
CA SER A 106 26.41 6.71 16.35
C SER A 106 26.12 7.22 17.77
N LEU A 107 24.95 6.87 18.28
CA LEU A 107 24.60 7.16 19.67
C LEU A 107 25.48 6.35 20.64
N THR A 108 25.53 6.81 21.89
CA THR A 108 26.17 6.09 22.99
C THR A 108 25.13 5.84 24.09
N PRO A 109 24.66 4.59 24.30
CA PRO A 109 25.02 3.37 23.57
C PRO A 109 24.48 3.34 22.13
N ILE A 110 25.10 2.51 21.29
CA ILE A 110 24.65 2.30 19.90
C ILE A 110 23.24 1.71 19.94
N THR A 111 22.32 2.31 19.18
CA THR A 111 20.93 1.86 19.08
C THR A 111 20.65 1.38 17.66
N THR A 112 20.68 0.06 17.47
CA THR A 112 20.50 -0.59 16.16
C THR A 112 19.58 -1.80 16.25
N THR A 113 18.92 -2.14 15.15
CA THR A 113 18.10 -3.35 15.00
C THR A 113 18.19 -3.87 13.58
N SER A 114 17.98 -5.17 13.39
CA SER A 114 17.90 -5.80 12.07
C SER A 114 16.64 -6.64 11.92
N VAL A 115 16.21 -6.86 10.67
CA VAL A 115 15.13 -7.78 10.33
C VAL A 115 15.46 -8.50 9.03
N THR A 116 15.15 -9.79 9.01
CA THR A 116 15.25 -10.64 7.82
C THR A 116 13.87 -10.84 7.23
N PHE A 117 13.72 -10.68 5.92
CA PHE A 117 12.46 -10.87 5.20
C PHE A 117 12.74 -11.40 3.79
N THR A 118 11.70 -11.82 3.08
CA THR A 118 11.81 -12.35 1.72
C THR A 118 10.96 -11.51 0.78
N THR A 119 11.45 -11.27 -0.44
CA THR A 119 10.66 -10.70 -1.52
C THR A 119 10.43 -11.73 -2.61
N ALA A 120 9.21 -11.75 -3.16
CA ALA A 120 8.82 -12.66 -4.22
C ALA A 120 8.38 -11.88 -5.46
N SER A 121 8.72 -12.40 -6.64
CA SER A 121 8.18 -11.87 -7.90
C SER A 121 6.66 -12.01 -7.93
N PRO A 122 5.92 -11.01 -8.42
CA PRO A 122 4.52 -11.19 -8.73
C PRO A 122 4.39 -12.27 -9.82
N SER A 123 3.49 -13.22 -9.62
CA SER A 123 3.27 -14.26 -10.63
C SER A 123 2.59 -13.64 -11.87
N LEU A 124 3.07 -13.99 -13.07
CA LEU A 124 2.49 -13.48 -14.32
C LEU A 124 1.02 -13.88 -14.48
N LEU A 125 0.63 -15.04 -13.92
CA LEU A 125 -0.76 -15.50 -13.89
C LEU A 125 -1.64 -14.57 -13.05
N THR A 126 -1.19 -14.17 -11.85
CA THR A 126 -1.94 -13.21 -11.02
C THR A 126 -2.13 -11.87 -11.73
N THR A 127 -1.10 -11.36 -12.42
CA THR A 127 -1.18 -10.08 -13.15
C THR A 127 -2.10 -10.17 -14.38
N GLN A 128 -2.01 -11.24 -15.18
CA GLN A 128 -2.87 -11.43 -16.36
C GLN A 128 -4.33 -11.60 -15.98
N LEU A 129 -4.65 -12.43 -14.97
CA LEU A 129 -6.04 -12.56 -14.49
C LEU A 129 -6.55 -11.24 -13.89
N SER A 130 -5.75 -10.49 -13.13
CA SER A 130 -6.18 -9.20 -12.58
C SER A 130 -6.52 -8.16 -13.65
N LEU A 131 -5.89 -8.22 -14.83
CA LEU A 131 -6.19 -7.32 -15.95
C LEU A 131 -7.38 -7.79 -16.79
N LEU A 132 -7.57 -9.11 -16.91
CA LEU A 132 -8.66 -9.69 -17.71
C LEU A 132 -9.98 -9.81 -16.92
N THR A 133 -9.94 -9.88 -15.60
CA THR A 133 -11.15 -9.95 -14.74
C THR A 133 -12.17 -8.83 -15.00
N PRO A 134 -11.83 -7.53 -15.05
CA PRO A 134 -12.83 -6.50 -15.34
C PRO A 134 -13.42 -6.65 -16.75
N ILE A 135 -12.61 -7.05 -17.73
CA ILE A 135 -13.05 -7.24 -19.12
C ILE A 135 -14.02 -8.44 -19.20
N VAL A 136 -13.65 -9.58 -18.62
CA VAL A 136 -14.48 -10.80 -18.62
C VAL A 136 -15.79 -10.58 -17.85
N ILE A 137 -15.76 -9.88 -16.70
CA ILE A 137 -16.95 -9.51 -15.94
C ILE A 137 -17.85 -8.56 -16.76
N ALA A 138 -17.28 -7.55 -17.42
CA ALA A 138 -18.03 -6.64 -18.29
C ALA A 138 -18.72 -7.39 -19.45
N PHE A 139 -18.02 -8.32 -20.11
CA PHE A 139 -18.61 -9.14 -21.18
C PHE A 139 -19.70 -10.08 -20.67
N LEU A 140 -19.50 -10.77 -19.54
CA LEU A 140 -20.52 -11.64 -18.93
C LEU A 140 -21.76 -10.87 -18.50
N SER A 141 -21.57 -9.71 -17.87
CA SER A 141 -22.69 -8.85 -17.47
C SER A 141 -23.46 -8.31 -18.68
N LEU A 142 -22.77 -7.87 -19.74
CA LEU A 142 -23.41 -7.44 -20.98
C LEU A 142 -24.19 -8.57 -21.65
N ALA A 143 -23.60 -9.75 -21.80
CA ALA A 143 -24.25 -10.92 -22.38
C ALA A 143 -25.48 -11.34 -21.57
N LEU A 144 -25.40 -11.32 -20.24
CA LEU A 144 -26.53 -11.61 -19.36
C LEU A 144 -27.65 -10.57 -19.52
N THR A 145 -27.28 -9.29 -19.62
CA THR A 145 -28.24 -8.19 -19.82
C THR A 145 -28.96 -8.34 -21.15
N LEU A 146 -28.22 -8.64 -22.24
CA LEU A 146 -28.79 -8.89 -23.56
C LEU A 146 -29.68 -10.13 -23.59
N TYR A 147 -29.29 -11.20 -22.88
CA TYR A 147 -30.12 -12.39 -22.74
C TYR A 147 -31.47 -12.06 -22.09
N PHE A 148 -31.47 -11.35 -20.95
CA PHE A 148 -32.72 -10.92 -20.31
C PHE A 148 -33.56 -10.03 -21.22
N VAL A 149 -32.97 -9.05 -21.90
CA VAL A 149 -33.68 -8.19 -22.87
C VAL A 149 -34.33 -9.02 -23.99
N SER A 150 -33.64 -10.04 -24.52
CA SER A 150 -34.16 -10.90 -25.58
C SER A 150 -35.32 -11.81 -25.16
N THR A 151 -35.46 -12.11 -23.86
CA THR A 151 -36.55 -12.96 -23.34
C THR A 151 -37.85 -12.20 -23.04
N VAL A 152 -37.81 -10.86 -23.01
CA VAL A 152 -39.00 -10.03 -22.81
C VAL A 152 -39.79 -9.95 -24.12
N LYS A 153 -40.88 -10.73 -24.24
CA LYS A 153 -41.81 -10.61 -25.37
C LYS A 153 -42.46 -9.22 -25.37
N PRO A 154 -42.49 -8.50 -26.51
CA PRO A 154 -43.21 -7.24 -26.62
C PRO A 154 -44.70 -7.49 -26.38
N LYS A 155 -45.29 -6.74 -25.45
CA LYS A 155 -46.74 -6.77 -25.17
C LYS A 155 -47.46 -6.33 -26.45
N THR A 156 -48.02 -7.29 -27.17
CA THR A 156 -48.77 -7.05 -28.41
C THR A 156 -50.02 -6.23 -28.05
N GLY A 157 -50.06 -4.98 -28.53
CA GLY A 157 -51.23 -4.11 -28.36
C GLY A 157 -52.48 -4.78 -28.93
N LYS A 158 -53.57 -4.76 -28.17
CA LYS A 158 -54.87 -5.33 -28.56
C LYS A 158 -55.35 -4.68 -29.86
N SER A 159 -55.33 -5.43 -30.96
CA SER A 159 -56.09 -5.07 -32.17
C SER A 159 -57.58 -5.26 -31.88
N LEU A 160 -58.36 -4.18 -31.94
CA LEU A 160 -59.82 -4.20 -31.86
C LEU A 160 -60.37 -4.93 -33.10
N ARG A 161 -60.68 -6.22 -32.96
CA ARG A 161 -61.44 -6.98 -33.97
C ARG A 161 -62.94 -6.74 -33.77
N LYS A 162 -63.52 -5.90 -34.62
CA LYS A 162 -64.95 -5.55 -34.60
C LYS A 162 -65.81 -6.80 -34.91
N SER A 163 -66.85 -6.94 -34.09
CA SER A 163 -67.73 -8.10 -33.93
C SER A 163 -68.57 -8.45 -35.17
N ARG A 164 -68.82 -9.75 -35.34
CA ARG A 164 -69.81 -10.40 -36.23
C ARG A 164 -71.24 -10.15 -35.71
N SER A 165 -72.18 -9.85 -36.61
CA SER A 165 -73.59 -10.25 -36.47
C SER A 165 -74.11 -10.62 -37.88
N LYS A 166 -74.25 -11.93 -38.20
CA LYS A 166 -75.51 -12.68 -38.29
C LYS A 166 -76.66 -11.88 -38.92
N LEU A 167 -77.21 -12.31 -40.06
CA LEU A 167 -78.56 -12.89 -40.16
C LEU A 167 -78.91 -13.33 -41.60
N SER A 168 -79.63 -14.45 -41.66
CA SER A 168 -80.21 -15.19 -42.79
C SER A 168 -81.23 -14.43 -43.65
N LYS A 169 -81.32 -14.76 -44.96
CA LYS A 169 -82.54 -15.04 -45.78
C LYS A 169 -82.11 -15.23 -47.26
N SER A 170 -82.26 -16.40 -47.89
CA SER A 170 -83.48 -16.99 -48.51
C SER A 170 -84.04 -16.21 -49.71
N HIS A 171 -83.91 -16.79 -50.91
CA HIS A 171 -84.77 -16.77 -52.12
C HIS A 171 -83.88 -16.84 -53.39
N SER A 172 -83.88 -17.91 -54.20
CA SER A 172 -84.93 -18.50 -55.06
C SER A 172 -85.22 -17.73 -56.35
N ARG A 173 -84.94 -18.42 -57.47
CA ARG A 173 -85.50 -18.38 -58.83
C ARG A 173 -84.68 -17.77 -59.99
N LYS A 174 -84.46 -18.71 -60.94
CA LYS A 174 -84.40 -18.66 -62.41
C LYS A 174 -83.21 -18.00 -63.07
#